data_AF-A0A920L3N5-F1
#
_entry.id   AF-A0A920L3N5-F1
#
_cell.length_a   1.000
_cell.length_b   1.000
_cell.length_c   1.000
_cell.angle_alpha   90.00
_cell.angle_beta   90.00
_cell.angle_gamma   90.00
#
_symmetry.space_group_name_H-M   'P 1'
#
loop_
_entity.id
_entity.type
_entity.pdbx_description
1 polymer ?
#
loop_
_entity_poly.entity_id
_entity_poly.type
_entity_poly.pdbx_seq_one_letter_code
_entity_poly.pdbx_strand_id
1 'polypeptide(L)' 'MKALSLGAKAVGGGRFYLFALAAAGQAGVERALSLMKDEIERDMRLMGVSTIAELSRKIYDLDRTD' A
#
# COMPACT_ATOMS: atom_id res chain seq x y z
N MET A 1 -2.71 2.42 1.92
CA MET A 1 -2.40 3.42 2.97
C MET A 1 -3.48 3.60 4.06
N LYS A 2 -4.77 3.57 3.72
CA LYS A 2 -5.90 3.71 4.68
C LYS A 2 -5.88 2.71 5.85
N ALA A 3 -5.78 1.41 5.58
CA ALA A 3 -5.78 0.39 6.63
C ALA A 3 -4.59 0.55 7.61
N LEU A 4 -3.40 0.85 7.10
CA LEU A 4 -2.21 1.14 7.93
C LEU A 4 -2.47 2.36 8.84
N SER A 5 -3.06 3.41 8.29
CA SER A 5 -3.38 4.64 9.02
C SER A 5 -4.48 4.47 10.06
N LEU A 6 -5.36 3.48 9.89
CA LEU A 6 -6.37 3.09 10.88
C LEU A 6 -5.80 2.25 12.03
N GLY A 7 -4.52 1.85 11.94
CA GLY A 7 -3.81 1.09 12.98
C GLY A 7 -3.42 -0.34 12.59
N ALA A 8 -3.64 -0.77 11.34
CA ALA A 8 -3.20 -2.10 10.90
C ALA A 8 -1.67 -2.18 10.86
N LYS A 9 -1.10 -3.25 11.41
CA LYS A 9 0.36 -3.50 11.36
C LYS A 9 0.84 -3.89 9.97
N ALA A 10 0.00 -4.59 9.20
CA ALA A 10 0.27 -5.04 7.85
C ALA A 10 -1.06 -5.32 7.12
N VAL A 11 -1.02 -5.38 5.78
CA VAL A 11 -2.16 -5.74 4.92
C VAL A 11 -1.68 -6.78 3.93
N GLY A 12 -2.39 -7.92 3.86
CA GLY A 12 -2.10 -8.98 2.89
C GLY A 12 -2.97 -8.86 1.63
N GLY A 13 -2.40 -9.15 0.47
CA GLY A 13 -3.11 -9.23 -0.81
C GLY A 13 -3.05 -10.63 -1.41
N GLY A 14 -4.09 -11.45 -1.25
CA GLY A 14 -4.08 -12.86 -1.67
C GLY A 14 -4.10 -13.07 -3.18
N ARG A 15 -5.19 -12.65 -3.85
CA ARG A 15 -5.35 -12.87 -5.31
C ARG A 15 -4.36 -12.09 -6.16
N PHE A 16 -3.85 -10.98 -5.62
CA PHE A 16 -2.95 -10.08 -6.30
C PHE A 16 -1.71 -10.79 -6.85
N TYR A 17 -0.95 -11.49 -6.01
CA TYR A 17 0.24 -12.21 -6.46
C TYR A 17 -0.10 -13.46 -7.29
N LEU A 18 -1.28 -14.06 -7.08
CA LEU A 18 -1.72 -15.23 -7.85
C LEU A 18 -1.98 -14.89 -9.33
N PHE A 19 -2.56 -13.72 -9.61
CA PHE A 19 -2.75 -13.29 -11.00
C PHE A 19 -1.42 -12.98 -11.68
N ALA A 20 -0.49 -12.35 -10.97
CA ALA A 20 0.85 -12.10 -11.47
C ALA A 20 1.63 -13.40 -11.73
N LEU A 21 1.48 -14.37 -10.82
CA LEU A 21 2.06 -15.70 -10.96
C LEU A 21 1.49 -16.45 -12.18
N ALA A 22 0.18 -16.40 -12.38
CA ALA A 22 -0.47 -17.02 -13.54
C ALA A 22 -0.07 -16.36 -14.87
N ALA A 23 0.18 -15.05 -14.87
CA ALA A 23 0.49 -14.29 -16.09
C ALA A 23 1.95 -14.45 -16.56
N ALA A 24 2.91 -14.42 -15.63
CA ALA A 24 4.34 -14.40 -15.98
C ALA A 24 5.23 -15.15 -14.98
N GLY A 25 4.67 -16.08 -14.20
CA GLY A 25 5.42 -16.85 -13.22
C GLY A 25 6.07 -15.97 -12.15
N GLN A 26 7.23 -16.38 -11.67
CA GLN A 26 7.98 -15.67 -10.63
C GLN A 26 8.30 -14.21 -11.02
N ALA A 27 8.74 -13.97 -12.26
CA ALA A 27 9.06 -12.63 -12.74
C ALA A 27 7.84 -11.68 -12.70
N GLY A 28 6.63 -12.23 -12.95
CA GLY A 28 5.38 -11.50 -12.78
C GLY A 28 5.15 -11.08 -11.33
N VAL A 29 5.34 -12.01 -10.39
CA VAL A 29 5.19 -11.74 -8.95
C VAL A 29 6.20 -10.70 -8.47
N GLU A 30 7.46 -10.82 -8.86
CA GLU A 30 8.51 -9.85 -8.50
C GLU A 30 8.15 -8.44 -8.99
N ARG A 31 7.73 -8.32 -10.25
CA ARG A 31 7.27 -7.03 -10.80
C ARG A 31 6.08 -6.48 -10.03
N ALA A 32 5.09 -7.32 -9.71
CA ALA A 32 3.91 -6.90 -8.97
C ALA A 32 4.27 -6.38 -7.56
N LEU A 33 5.20 -7.05 -6.87
CA LEU A 33 5.70 -6.62 -5.56
C LEU A 33 6.48 -5.31 -5.66
N SER A 34 7.32 -5.13 -6.69
CA SER A 34 8.03 -3.87 -6.93
C SER A 34 7.05 -2.71 -7.15
N LEU A 35 6.04 -2.91 -7.99
CA LEU A 35 5.01 -1.89 -8.24
C LEU A 35 4.25 -1.52 -6.96
N MET A 36 3.87 -2.53 -6.16
CA MET A 36 3.20 -2.28 -4.88
C MET A 36 4.08 -1.46 -3.92
N LYS A 37 5.39 -1.74 -3.88
CA LYS A 37 6.33 -0.95 -3.09
C LYS A 37 6.40 0.48 -3.59
N ASP A 38 6.54 0.68 -4.90
CA ASP A 38 6.63 2.01 -5.51
C ASP A 38 5.37 2.85 -5.27
N GLU A 39 4.20 2.22 -5.34
CA GLU A 39 2.92 2.86 -5.01
C GLU A 39 2.87 3.31 -3.54
N ILE A 40 3.29 2.44 -2.60
CA ILE A 40 3.33 2.81 -1.17
C ILE A 40 4.27 3.99 -0.95
N GLU A 41 5.48 3.97 -1.52
CA GLU A 41 6.42 5.08 -1.38
C GLU A 41 5.89 6.38 -2.00
N ARG A 42 5.26 6.28 -3.18
CA ARG A 42 4.63 7.43 -3.84
C ARG A 42 3.50 8.01 -2.99
N ASP A 43 2.61 7.17 -2.47
CA ASP A 43 1.52 7.61 -1.61
C ASP A 43 2.04 8.27 -0.34
N MET A 44 3.08 7.71 0.29
CA MET A 44 3.73 8.32 1.45
C MET A 44 4.25 9.73 1.15
N ARG A 45 4.94 9.91 0.02
CA ARG A 45 5.43 11.22 -0.43
C ARG A 45 4.29 12.20 -0.68
N LEU A 46 3.19 11.75 -1.31
CA LEU A 46 2.02 12.59 -1.59
C LEU A 46 1.28 12.99 -0.30
N MET A 47 1.28 12.14 0.71
CA MET A 47 0.73 12.44 2.03
C MET A 47 1.67 13.25 2.92
N GLY A 48 2.90 13.54 2.46
CA GLY A 48 3.90 14.29 3.24
C GLY A 48 4.46 13.53 4.44
N VAL A 49 4.42 12.19 4.41
CA VAL A 49 4.97 11.34 5.47
C VAL A 49 6.23 10.63 5.00
N SER A 50 7.21 10.52 5.89
CA SER A 50 8.50 9.91 5.61
C SER A 50 8.62 8.48 6.13
N THR A 51 7.79 8.11 7.11
CA THR A 51 7.79 6.78 7.72
C THR A 51 6.39 6.19 7.86
N ILE A 52 6.28 4.85 7.89
CA ILE A 52 5.00 4.16 8.13
C ILE A 52 4.43 4.50 9.52
N ALA A 53 5.29 4.82 10.48
CA ALA A 53 4.88 5.20 11.84
C ALA A 53 4.17 6.56 11.90
N GLU A 54 4.42 7.44 10.93
CA GLU A 54 3.74 8.74 10.79
C GLU A 54 2.32 8.62 10.22
N LEU A 55 1.94 7.45 9.69
CA LEU A 55 0.59 7.19 9.23
C LEU A 55 -0.37 7.18 10.42
N SER A 56 -1.22 8.20 10.48
CA SER A 56 -2.23 8.33 11.53
C SER A 56 -3.62 8.55 10.95
N ARG A 57 -4.64 8.21 11.74
CA ARG A 57 -6.05 8.40 11.38
C ARG A 57 -6.37 9.85 10.98
N LYS A 58 -5.65 10.83 11.55
CA LYS A 58 -5.81 12.26 11.26
C LYS A 58 -5.55 12.62 9.79
N ILE A 59 -4.69 11.87 9.10
CA ILE A 59 -4.43 12.08 7.66
C ILE A 59 -5.67 11.71 6.82
N TYR A 60 -6.44 10.73 7.27
CA TYR A 60 -7.62 10.22 6.54
C TYR A 60 -8.95 10.81 7.01
N ASP A 61 -9.02 11.36 8.22
CA ASP A 61 -10.27 11.92 8.79
C ASP A 61 -10.66 13.27 8.17
N LEU A 62 -9.76 13.89 7.40
CA LEU A 62 -10.04 15.11 6.62
C LEU A 62 -10.93 14.87 5.39
N ASP A 63 -11.06 13.61 4.95
CA ASP A 63 -11.81 13.19 3.75
C ASP A 63 -13.19 12.59 4.11
N ARG A 64 -13.64 12.77 5.36
CA ARG A 64 -14.91 12.22 5.89
C ARG A 64 -15.79 13.29 6.56
N THR A 65 -15.44 14.55 6.39
CA THR A 65 -16.22 15.72 6.83
C THR A 65 -17.14 16.18 5.71
N ASP A 66 -18.09 15.32 5.39
CA ASP A 66 -19.22 15.51 4.49
C ASP A 66 -20.32 14.49 4.82
#